data_AF-A0A1M3MNF3-F1
#
_entry.id   AF-A0A1M3MNF3-F1
#
_cell.length_a   1.000
_cell.length_b   1.000
_cell.length_c   1.000
_cell.angle_alpha   90.00
_cell.angle_beta   90.00
_cell.angle_gamma   90.00
#
_symmetry.space_group_name_H-M   'P 1'
#
loop_
_entity.id
_entity.type
_entity.pdbx_description
1 polymer ?
#
loop_
_entity_poly.entity_id
_entity_poly.type
_entity_poly.pdbx_seq_one_letter_code
_entity_poly.pdbx_strand_id
1 'polypeptide(L)'
;MATSGKLEITSVFDPPLCPPGGTVKVSTVLTLDAGSDDLAAGTWVEIDSGINFDISGAARRTYTPHGTPKVYSADFYINLSAALRKNEKVQVSVRTNAIGANNTAAKVISVGDPVNVTYQADASSFYFTSEDEKETPGTVAYAHYRAIVTKQDGTPVGDGFIVEWKQFYDVELFSSVNSYASATAKYADRLLPDPQQGQGQVVRTVTGGSTGTTDLYLVPITRPVLYQVVGSATTGNTFQFGSVMIFNEKGNDGGKLPDFVCPREGGAGPFNLDEVQGNFVPVGIDRSGAFYNDPTRVLIFLNGKNCATNDSYAGDHSPIYQNVPKALISVSTPDEEGDLNVLYYVAGRQSDGNIIKSASNTFFAEGSRGVNVPDPSLERPLDPPTVQFAGDTVNLNTISDGSLHVYVPLYPSLDWAPAAGDTVTVTIYLNGYEPNTENLKQNSYNSQNTLTAQQITAGSVTVDFERAKVLGYDRLNEGQKGFYAEYSVKRAGMSAEIYSAYVNLYLSTPEGFNLA
;
A
#
# COMPACT_ATOMS: atom_id res chain seq x y z
N MET A 1 31.07 32.88 -37.98
CA MET A 1 32.16 33.02 -36.99
C MET A 1 32.25 31.69 -36.25
N ALA A 2 33.15 31.51 -35.29
CA ALA A 2 33.19 30.28 -34.49
C ALA A 2 32.44 30.54 -33.17
N THR A 3 31.57 29.62 -32.74
CA THR A 3 30.94 29.68 -31.42
C THR A 3 32.03 29.54 -30.34
N SER A 4 32.15 30.52 -29.44
CA SER A 4 33.13 30.53 -28.35
C SER A 4 32.47 30.94 -27.03
N GLY A 5 33.04 30.47 -25.92
CA GLY A 5 32.48 30.69 -24.60
C GLY A 5 33.13 29.83 -23.52
N LYS A 6 32.47 29.77 -22.36
CA LYS A 6 32.92 29.03 -21.17
C LYS A 6 31.81 28.11 -20.65
N LEU A 7 32.14 26.84 -20.49
CA LEU A 7 31.32 25.86 -19.78
C LEU A 7 31.71 25.81 -18.30
N GLU A 8 30.74 25.84 -17.41
CA GLU A 8 30.94 25.73 -15.97
C GLU A 8 29.91 24.79 -15.35
N ILE A 9 30.29 24.09 -14.27
CA ILE A 9 29.34 23.46 -13.35
C ILE A 9 29.05 24.46 -12.24
N THR A 10 27.93 25.18 -12.37
CA THR A 10 27.61 26.34 -11.52
C THR A 10 27.11 25.93 -10.15
N SER A 11 26.28 24.88 -10.08
CA SER A 11 25.80 24.36 -8.81
C SER A 11 25.85 22.84 -8.80
N VAL A 12 26.22 22.34 -7.63
CA VAL A 12 25.85 21.00 -7.21
C VAL A 12 24.83 21.31 -6.12
N PHE A 13 23.56 20.99 -6.34
CA PHE A 13 22.57 21.20 -5.30
C PHE A 13 22.82 20.13 -4.23
N ASP A 14 23.58 20.56 -3.23
CA ASP A 14 24.14 19.76 -2.17
C ASP A 14 23.51 20.30 -0.88
N PRO A 15 22.44 19.70 -0.32
CA PRO A 15 22.17 19.94 1.09
C PRO A 15 23.47 19.53 1.79
N PRO A 16 24.08 20.37 2.64
CA PRO A 16 25.53 20.61 2.79
C PRO A 16 26.55 19.46 2.66
N LEU A 17 26.15 18.20 2.72
CA LEU A 17 26.82 17.04 2.15
C LEU A 17 25.80 15.94 1.74
N CYS A 18 25.76 15.54 0.46
CA CYS A 18 24.89 14.45 -0.03
C CYS A 18 25.35 13.07 0.50
N PRO A 19 24.46 12.25 1.13
CA PRO A 19 24.85 10.98 1.72
C PRO A 19 25.38 9.96 0.69
N PRO A 20 26.07 8.91 1.15
CA PRO A 20 26.31 7.72 0.34
C PRO A 20 25.00 7.21 -0.26
N GLY A 21 25.01 6.89 -1.55
CA GLY A 21 23.82 6.45 -2.27
C GLY A 21 22.87 7.58 -2.71
N GLY A 22 23.03 8.80 -2.22
CA GLY A 22 22.11 9.91 -2.47
C GLY A 22 22.17 10.45 -3.90
N THR A 23 21.08 11.08 -4.32
CA THR A 23 20.97 11.76 -5.62
C THR A 23 21.46 13.19 -5.52
N VAL A 24 22.26 13.60 -6.51
CA VAL A 24 22.83 14.94 -6.62
C VAL A 24 22.41 15.57 -7.93
N LYS A 25 21.93 16.82 -7.88
CA LYS A 25 21.69 17.64 -9.06
C LYS A 25 22.96 18.39 -9.45
N VAL A 26 23.39 18.22 -10.70
CA VAL A 26 24.57 18.87 -11.30
C VAL A 26 24.10 19.86 -12.36
N SER A 27 24.13 21.15 -12.04
CA SER A 27 23.74 22.21 -12.97
C SER A 27 24.94 22.75 -13.72
N THR A 28 24.79 22.85 -15.04
CA THR A 28 25.78 23.42 -15.95
C THR A 28 25.30 24.74 -16.52
N VAL A 29 26.22 25.66 -16.74
CA VAL A 29 25.97 26.90 -17.50
C VAL A 29 27.02 27.03 -18.58
N LEU A 30 26.56 27.36 -19.78
CA LEU A 30 27.37 27.77 -20.91
C LEU A 30 27.14 29.26 -21.16
N THR A 31 28.18 30.05 -21.02
CA THR A 31 28.16 31.50 -21.33
C THR A 31 28.98 31.73 -22.59
N LEU A 32 28.36 32.25 -23.65
CA LEU A 32 29.08 32.57 -24.88
C LEU A 32 29.76 33.94 -24.79
N ASP A 33 30.89 34.08 -25.49
CA ASP A 33 31.64 35.34 -25.53
C ASP A 33 30.87 36.45 -26.26
N ALA A 34 31.18 37.70 -25.92
CA ALA A 34 30.69 38.85 -26.65
C ALA A 34 31.14 38.77 -28.12
N GLY A 35 30.16 38.74 -29.04
CA GLY A 35 30.41 38.57 -30.48
C GLY A 35 30.40 37.13 -31.00
N SER A 36 30.25 36.10 -30.15
CA SER A 36 30.05 34.72 -30.61
C SER A 36 28.75 34.56 -31.41
N ASP A 37 28.71 33.63 -32.36
CA ASP A 37 27.44 33.18 -32.96
C ASP A 37 26.57 32.47 -31.89
N ASP A 38 25.26 32.44 -32.09
CA ASP A 38 24.33 31.69 -31.24
C ASP A 38 24.55 30.17 -31.38
N LEU A 39 23.99 29.39 -30.45
CA LEU A 39 24.09 27.93 -30.50
C LEU A 39 23.40 27.36 -31.74
N ALA A 40 24.12 26.51 -32.48
CA ALA A 40 23.55 25.76 -33.59
C ALA A 40 22.52 24.72 -33.10
N ALA A 41 21.56 24.38 -33.96
CA ALA A 41 20.67 23.26 -33.72
C ALA A 41 21.47 21.95 -33.53
N GLY A 42 21.09 21.13 -32.55
CA GLY A 42 21.81 19.89 -32.22
C GLY A 42 23.02 20.08 -31.30
N THR A 43 23.24 21.28 -30.76
CA THR A 43 24.22 21.50 -29.68
C THR A 43 23.78 20.79 -28.41
N TRP A 44 24.72 20.09 -27.75
CA TRP A 44 24.46 19.31 -26.55
C TRP A 44 25.56 19.49 -25.49
N VAL A 45 25.18 19.11 -24.28
CA VAL A 45 26.07 18.90 -23.13
C VAL A 45 25.85 17.50 -22.58
N GLU A 46 26.91 16.85 -22.14
CA GLU A 46 26.91 15.48 -21.67
C GLU A 46 27.67 15.39 -20.36
N ILE A 47 27.13 14.63 -19.42
CA ILE A 47 27.81 14.27 -18.17
C ILE A 47 28.57 12.96 -18.40
N ASP A 48 29.86 12.96 -18.05
CA ASP A 48 30.71 11.78 -18.19
C ASP A 48 30.33 10.76 -17.10
N SER A 49 30.39 9.47 -17.42
CA SER A 49 30.22 8.41 -16.42
C SER A 49 31.43 8.32 -15.49
N GLY A 50 31.21 7.87 -14.26
CA GLY A 50 32.25 7.71 -13.25
C GLY A 50 32.18 6.35 -12.54
N ILE A 51 33.26 5.97 -11.86
CA ILE A 51 33.33 4.72 -11.09
C ILE A 51 32.51 4.80 -9.79
N ASN A 52 32.33 6.01 -9.26
CA ASN A 52 31.77 6.27 -7.94
C ASN A 52 30.34 6.84 -7.98
N PHE A 53 29.73 6.91 -9.17
CA PHE A 53 28.34 7.34 -9.33
C PHE A 53 27.75 6.77 -10.62
N ASP A 54 26.43 6.59 -10.61
CA ASP A 54 25.66 6.28 -11.81
C ASP A 54 24.89 7.52 -12.26
N ILE A 55 24.71 7.67 -13.58
CA ILE A 55 23.88 8.75 -14.12
C ILE A 55 22.41 8.37 -13.92
N SER A 56 21.64 9.28 -13.34
CA SER A 56 20.20 9.14 -13.21
C SER A 56 19.49 10.01 -14.26
N GLY A 57 18.69 9.39 -15.12
CA GLY A 57 18.05 10.06 -16.26
C GLY A 57 18.98 10.23 -17.47
N ALA A 58 18.78 11.30 -18.24
CA ALA A 58 19.51 11.49 -19.48
C ALA A 58 20.97 11.95 -19.26
N ALA A 59 21.92 11.19 -19.82
CA ALA A 59 23.35 11.52 -19.81
C ALA A 59 23.71 12.69 -20.75
N ARG A 60 22.90 12.93 -21.79
CA ARG A 60 23.10 14.01 -22.78
C ARG A 60 21.85 14.88 -22.85
N ARG A 61 22.04 16.20 -22.86
CA ARG A 61 20.96 17.20 -22.89
C ARG A 61 21.20 18.31 -23.91
N THR A 62 20.11 18.88 -24.37
CA THR A 62 20.11 20.15 -25.11
C THR A 62 20.09 21.31 -24.13
N TYR A 63 20.80 22.38 -24.47
CA TYR A 63 20.84 23.61 -23.68
C TYR A 63 19.50 24.35 -23.69
N THR A 64 19.11 24.91 -22.54
CA THR A 64 17.96 25.81 -22.39
C THR A 64 18.43 27.25 -22.18
N PRO A 65 17.94 28.25 -22.94
CA PRO A 65 18.27 29.66 -22.73
C PRO A 65 17.92 30.13 -21.30
N HIS A 66 18.84 30.84 -20.65
CA HIS A 66 18.74 31.21 -19.23
C HIS A 66 18.56 32.73 -19.06
N GLY A 67 17.44 33.27 -19.55
CA GLY A 67 16.90 34.63 -19.30
C GLY A 67 17.77 35.83 -19.70
N THR A 68 19.07 35.63 -19.91
CA THR A 68 20.09 36.60 -20.31
C THR A 68 20.56 36.20 -21.70
N PRO A 69 20.81 37.16 -22.62
CA PRO A 69 21.34 36.84 -23.93
C PRO A 69 22.60 35.97 -23.83
N LYS A 70 22.62 34.87 -24.59
CA LYS A 70 23.77 33.96 -24.74
C LYS A 70 24.24 33.22 -23.48
N VAL A 71 23.35 33.08 -22.49
CA VAL A 71 23.56 32.19 -21.36
C VAL A 71 22.61 31.01 -21.49
N TYR A 72 23.14 29.80 -21.35
CA TYR A 72 22.38 28.58 -21.47
C TYR A 72 22.66 27.64 -20.30
N SER A 73 21.69 26.79 -19.96
CA SER A 73 21.80 25.87 -18.82
C SER A 73 21.29 24.47 -19.15
N ALA A 74 21.80 23.48 -18.41
CA ALA A 74 21.28 22.13 -18.38
C ALA A 74 21.54 21.49 -17.02
N ASP A 75 20.58 20.72 -16.53
CA ASP A 75 20.62 20.04 -15.25
C ASP A 75 20.77 18.53 -15.44
N PHE A 76 21.72 17.92 -14.76
CA PHE A 76 21.92 16.47 -14.70
C PHE A 76 21.65 15.96 -13.30
N TYR A 77 21.42 14.66 -13.17
CA TYR A 77 21.30 13.99 -11.89
C TYR A 77 22.21 12.78 -11.86
N ILE A 78 22.92 12.61 -10.76
CA ILE A 78 23.76 11.44 -10.52
C ILE A 78 23.41 10.83 -9.17
N ASN A 79 23.54 9.52 -9.09
CA ASN A 79 23.38 8.77 -7.86
C ASN A 79 24.77 8.36 -7.39
N LEU A 80 25.18 8.88 -6.23
CA LEU A 80 26.46 8.48 -5.64
C LEU A 80 26.43 6.99 -5.29
N SER A 81 27.58 6.33 -5.34
CA SER A 81 27.67 4.93 -4.91
C SER A 81 27.36 4.80 -3.41
N ALA A 82 26.56 3.80 -3.05
CA ALA A 82 26.27 3.49 -1.64
C ALA A 82 27.50 2.99 -0.87
N ALA A 83 28.57 2.59 -1.56
CA ALA A 83 29.82 2.13 -0.94
C ALA A 83 30.71 3.29 -0.45
N LEU A 84 30.41 4.53 -0.86
CA LEU A 84 31.19 5.69 -0.48
C LEU A 84 31.05 6.01 1.00
N ARG A 85 32.10 6.62 1.58
CA ARG A 85 32.12 7.02 2.99
C ARG A 85 32.10 8.54 3.13
N LYS A 86 31.66 9.01 4.29
CA LYS A 86 31.68 10.43 4.64
C LYS A 86 33.05 11.06 4.33
N ASN A 87 33.04 12.25 3.74
CA ASN A 87 34.18 13.06 3.30
C ASN A 87 34.97 12.49 2.13
N GLU A 88 34.59 11.34 1.56
CA GLU A 88 35.14 10.92 0.28
C GLU A 88 34.73 11.91 -0.82
N LYS A 89 35.56 11.98 -1.86
CA LYS A 89 35.45 12.97 -2.93
C LYS A 89 35.08 12.27 -4.24
N VAL A 90 34.02 12.76 -4.87
CA VAL A 90 33.57 12.29 -6.18
C VAL A 90 33.77 13.40 -7.18
N GLN A 91 34.57 13.16 -8.21
CA GLN A 91 34.74 14.10 -9.32
C GLN A 91 33.68 13.82 -10.38
N VAL A 92 32.98 14.87 -10.77
CA VAL A 92 32.02 14.87 -11.87
C VAL A 92 32.55 15.77 -12.97
N SER A 93 32.45 15.32 -14.21
CA SER A 93 32.87 16.07 -15.39
C SER A 93 31.72 16.16 -16.39
N VAL A 94 31.64 17.29 -17.08
CA VAL A 94 30.72 17.52 -18.19
C VAL A 94 31.49 18.01 -19.39
N ARG A 95 30.99 17.69 -20.58
CA ARG A 95 31.58 18.09 -21.86
C ARG A 95 30.50 18.58 -22.81
N THR A 96 30.88 19.45 -23.75
CA THR A 96 29.95 20.00 -24.74
C THR A 96 30.55 20.01 -26.14
N ASN A 97 29.71 19.88 -27.16
CA ASN A 97 30.11 20.12 -28.55
C ASN A 97 29.90 21.58 -29.01
N ALA A 98 29.41 22.46 -28.13
CA ALA A 98 29.05 23.84 -28.47
C ALA A 98 30.25 24.71 -28.84
N ILE A 99 31.40 24.49 -28.21
CA ILE A 99 32.54 25.40 -28.21
C ILE A 99 33.85 24.63 -28.35
N GLY A 100 34.39 24.56 -29.57
CA GLY A 100 35.69 23.93 -29.86
C GLY A 100 35.82 22.45 -29.44
N ALA A 101 36.95 21.83 -29.78
CA ALA A 101 37.25 20.49 -29.27
C ALA A 101 37.72 20.58 -27.80
N ASN A 102 37.18 19.73 -26.92
CA ASN A 102 37.62 19.48 -25.53
C ASN A 102 37.22 20.50 -24.45
N ASN A 103 36.14 21.28 -24.62
CA ASN A 103 35.64 22.09 -23.51
C ASN A 103 34.96 21.19 -22.46
N THR A 104 35.64 21.03 -21.33
CA THR A 104 35.22 20.20 -20.21
C THR A 104 35.19 21.04 -18.95
N ALA A 105 34.20 20.81 -18.10
CA ALA A 105 34.15 21.38 -16.77
C ALA A 105 34.06 20.24 -15.76
N ALA A 106 34.79 20.35 -14.66
CA ALA A 106 34.79 19.34 -13.60
C ALA A 106 34.54 19.99 -12.24
N LYS A 107 33.89 19.25 -11.35
CA LYS A 107 33.61 19.66 -9.98
C LYS A 107 33.71 18.47 -9.04
N VAL A 108 34.19 18.72 -7.84
CA VAL A 108 34.30 17.72 -6.79
C VAL A 108 33.12 17.87 -5.82
N ILE A 109 32.47 16.76 -5.54
CA ILE A 109 31.39 16.61 -4.56
C ILE A 109 31.97 15.91 -3.34
N SER A 110 31.61 16.36 -2.14
CA SER A 110 32.01 15.71 -0.89
C SER A 110 30.85 14.89 -0.35
N VAL A 111 31.11 13.64 0.01
CA VAL A 111 30.10 12.70 0.52
C VAL A 111 29.75 13.05 1.97
N GLY A 112 28.46 13.02 2.28
CA GLY A 112 27.89 13.40 3.57
C GLY A 112 27.68 12.30 4.58
N ASP A 113 26.96 12.67 5.62
CA ASP A 113 26.48 11.74 6.63
C ASP A 113 25.35 10.88 6.05
N PRO A 114 25.31 9.57 6.32
CA PRO A 114 24.19 8.71 5.94
C PRO A 114 22.85 9.20 6.50
N VAL A 115 21.77 8.88 5.81
CA VAL A 115 20.40 9.26 6.18
C VAL A 115 19.53 8.03 6.43
N ASN A 116 18.49 8.20 7.23
CA ASN A 116 17.42 7.24 7.43
C ASN A 116 16.18 7.72 6.67
N VAL A 117 15.45 6.78 6.07
CA VAL A 117 14.30 7.10 5.21
C VAL A 117 13.13 6.21 5.59
N THR A 118 11.97 6.82 5.77
CA THR A 118 10.70 6.13 5.96
C THR A 118 9.76 6.50 4.82
N TYR A 119 9.04 5.51 4.30
CA TYR A 119 8.10 5.69 3.21
C TYR A 119 6.67 5.47 3.67
N GLN A 120 5.75 6.25 3.11
CA GLN A 120 4.31 6.17 3.36
C GLN A 120 3.58 6.30 2.01
N ALA A 121 2.43 5.65 1.89
CA ALA A 121 1.55 5.77 0.73
C ALA A 121 0.09 5.70 1.18
N ASP A 122 -0.80 6.23 0.35
CA ASP A 122 -2.24 6.04 0.54
C ASP A 122 -2.62 4.55 0.50
N ALA A 123 -3.67 4.20 1.24
CA ALA A 123 -4.19 2.84 1.30
C ALA A 123 -4.89 2.39 0.00
N SER A 124 -5.28 3.33 -0.87
CA SER A 124 -6.05 3.05 -2.08
C SER A 124 -5.23 2.30 -3.12
N SER A 125 -5.78 1.18 -3.59
CA SER A 125 -5.14 0.29 -4.58
C SER A 125 -5.50 0.60 -6.04
N PHE A 126 -6.39 1.56 -6.29
CA PHE A 126 -6.87 1.86 -7.64
C PHE A 126 -7.37 3.29 -7.79
N TYR A 127 -7.39 3.77 -9.04
CA TYR A 127 -7.91 5.06 -9.46
C TYR A 127 -8.57 4.94 -10.84
N PHE A 128 -9.41 5.92 -11.18
CA PHE A 128 -10.03 6.00 -12.49
C PHE A 128 -9.23 6.90 -13.42
N THR A 129 -9.21 6.59 -14.72
CA THR A 129 -8.71 7.52 -15.75
C THR A 129 -9.54 8.80 -15.78
N SER A 130 -8.93 9.92 -16.14
CA SER A 130 -9.64 11.16 -16.46
C SER A 130 -9.90 11.31 -17.97
N GLU A 131 -10.85 12.17 -18.31
CA GLU A 131 -11.12 12.64 -19.68
C GLU A 131 -10.20 13.81 -20.09
N ASP A 132 -9.51 14.47 -19.14
CA ASP A 132 -8.56 15.58 -19.38
C ASP A 132 -7.10 15.14 -19.10
N GLU A 133 -6.18 15.54 -19.97
CA GLU A 133 -4.73 15.33 -19.79
C GLU A 133 -4.10 16.39 -18.87
N LYS A 134 -4.86 17.44 -18.49
CA LYS A 134 -4.38 18.56 -17.68
C LYS A 134 -4.78 18.50 -16.21
N GLU A 135 -5.19 17.33 -15.76
CA GLU A 135 -5.63 17.12 -14.38
C GLU A 135 -4.55 17.38 -13.34
N THR A 136 -5.01 17.82 -12.17
CA THR A 136 -4.20 18.19 -11.02
C THR A 136 -4.71 17.48 -9.75
N PRO A 137 -3.94 17.45 -8.65
CA PRO A 137 -4.43 16.82 -7.42
C PRO A 137 -5.66 17.51 -6.81
N GLY A 138 -5.94 18.77 -7.19
CA GLY A 138 -7.13 19.49 -6.74
C GLY A 138 -8.41 19.18 -7.52
N THR A 139 -8.34 18.44 -8.63
CA THR A 139 -9.47 18.24 -9.55
C THR A 139 -9.97 16.79 -9.62
N VAL A 140 -9.09 15.81 -9.39
CA VAL A 140 -9.43 14.37 -9.41
C VAL A 140 -8.73 13.63 -8.28
N ALA A 141 -9.18 12.40 -8.00
CA ALA A 141 -8.48 11.51 -7.08
C ALA A 141 -7.07 11.17 -7.59
N TYR A 142 -6.12 11.02 -6.68
CA TYR A 142 -4.70 10.83 -6.99
C TYR A 142 -4.08 9.81 -6.04
N ALA A 143 -2.98 9.20 -6.47
CA ALA A 143 -2.13 8.42 -5.57
C ALA A 143 -1.12 9.33 -4.89
N HIS A 144 -1.04 9.27 -3.56
CA HIS A 144 -0.04 9.99 -2.77
C HIS A 144 1.02 9.04 -2.21
N TYR A 145 2.28 9.41 -2.42
CA TYR A 145 3.45 8.79 -1.82
C TYR A 145 4.25 9.84 -1.07
N ARG A 146 4.81 9.48 0.08
CA ARG A 146 5.61 10.35 0.93
C ARG A 146 6.89 9.66 1.34
N ALA A 147 7.98 10.41 1.31
CA ALA A 147 9.25 10.04 1.90
C ALA A 147 9.59 11.02 3.03
N ILE A 148 10.02 10.47 4.16
CA ILE A 148 10.47 11.22 5.33
C ILE A 148 11.95 10.90 5.52
N VAL A 149 12.80 11.91 5.37
CA VAL A 149 14.25 11.77 5.39
C VAL A 149 14.81 12.42 6.66
N THR A 150 15.52 11.63 7.45
CA THR A 150 16.12 12.03 8.72
C THR A 150 17.61 11.72 8.74
N LYS A 151 18.38 12.44 9.53
CA LYS A 151 19.75 12.08 9.86
C LYS A 151 19.75 10.90 10.83
N GLN A 152 20.93 10.37 11.12
CA GLN A 152 21.10 9.25 12.07
C GLN A 152 20.59 9.54 13.49
N ASP A 153 20.54 10.81 13.89
CA ASP A 153 20.00 11.25 15.19
C ASP A 153 18.48 11.47 15.19
N GLY A 154 17.80 11.18 14.07
CA GLY A 154 16.37 11.38 13.89
C GLY A 154 15.97 12.80 13.51
N THR A 155 16.92 13.75 13.42
CA THR A 155 16.60 15.12 12.99
C THR A 155 16.25 15.15 11.50
N PRO A 156 15.26 15.93 11.05
CA PRO A 156 14.93 16.01 9.63
C PRO A 156 16.09 16.52 8.77
N VAL A 157 16.24 15.95 7.58
CA VAL A 157 17.14 16.51 6.55
C VAL A 157 16.43 17.71 5.93
N GLY A 158 17.05 18.89 6.00
CA GLY A 158 16.45 20.14 5.52
C GLY A 158 16.22 20.19 4.00
N ASP A 159 15.86 21.38 3.52
CA ASP A 159 15.49 21.64 2.13
C ASP A 159 16.52 21.11 1.13
N GLY A 160 16.01 20.51 0.06
CA GLY A 160 16.81 20.20 -1.12
C GLY A 160 17.30 18.77 -1.26
N PHE A 161 17.01 17.88 -0.32
CA PHE A 161 17.31 16.47 -0.47
C PHE A 161 16.43 15.86 -1.55
N ILE A 162 17.03 15.20 -2.53
CA ILE A 162 16.33 14.66 -3.70
C ILE A 162 15.89 13.23 -3.42
N VAL A 163 14.61 12.94 -3.64
CA VAL A 163 14.09 11.57 -3.69
C VAL A 163 13.69 11.25 -5.12
N GLU A 164 14.16 10.11 -5.62
CA GLU A 164 13.78 9.59 -6.93
C GLU A 164 12.58 8.67 -6.81
N TRP A 165 11.65 8.83 -7.75
CA TRP A 165 10.48 7.96 -7.89
C TRP A 165 10.51 7.32 -9.25
N LYS A 166 10.50 6.00 -9.25
CA LYS A 166 10.63 5.17 -10.45
C LYS A 166 9.45 4.22 -10.53
N GLN A 167 9.18 3.72 -11.73
CA GLN A 167 8.34 2.54 -11.89
C GLN A 167 9.17 1.28 -11.61
N PHE A 168 8.58 0.29 -10.95
CA PHE A 168 9.23 -0.99 -10.72
C PHE A 168 9.28 -1.83 -12.00
N TYR A 169 8.16 -1.85 -12.74
CA TYR A 169 8.03 -2.46 -14.05
C TYR A 169 8.17 -1.41 -15.14
N ASP A 170 8.77 -1.75 -16.29
CA ASP A 170 8.88 -0.81 -17.41
C ASP A 170 7.56 -0.72 -18.19
N VAL A 171 6.59 -0.01 -17.60
CA VAL A 171 5.19 0.06 -18.07
C VAL A 171 4.76 1.46 -18.53
N GLU A 172 5.74 2.34 -18.74
CA GLU A 172 5.52 3.75 -19.12
C GLU A 172 4.53 4.50 -18.20
N LEU A 173 4.61 4.28 -16.88
CA LEU A 173 3.73 4.88 -15.88
C LEU A 173 3.57 6.38 -16.07
N PHE A 174 4.67 7.12 -16.24
CA PHE A 174 4.63 8.58 -16.34
C PHE A 174 4.10 9.09 -17.70
N SER A 175 3.74 8.20 -18.63
CA SER A 175 2.89 8.51 -19.79
C SER A 175 1.40 8.33 -19.51
N SER A 176 1.04 7.80 -18.35
CA SER A 176 -0.35 7.53 -17.92
C SER A 176 -0.79 8.38 -16.72
N VAL A 177 0.12 9.18 -16.16
CA VAL A 177 -0.15 10.08 -15.04
C VAL A 177 0.57 11.42 -15.20
N ASN A 178 -0.02 12.48 -14.64
CA ASN A 178 0.72 13.68 -14.29
C ASN A 178 1.33 13.52 -12.90
N SER A 179 2.59 13.94 -12.73
CA SER A 179 3.29 13.86 -11.44
C SER A 179 3.43 15.24 -10.82
N TYR A 180 3.21 15.38 -9.52
CA TYR A 180 3.33 16.65 -8.80
C TYR A 180 4.05 16.47 -7.46
N ALA A 181 4.69 17.55 -6.98
CA ALA A 181 5.32 17.60 -5.65
C ALA A 181 4.41 18.25 -4.58
N SER A 182 3.21 18.73 -4.96
CA SER A 182 2.28 19.40 -4.05
C SER A 182 0.83 19.11 -4.43
N ALA A 183 -0.02 18.91 -3.42
CA ALA A 183 -1.46 18.73 -3.57
C ALA A 183 -2.18 19.97 -4.13
N THR A 184 -1.54 21.16 -4.09
CA THR A 184 -2.09 22.41 -4.62
C THR A 184 -1.37 22.89 -5.88
N ALA A 185 -0.54 22.03 -6.49
CA ALA A 185 0.20 22.35 -7.70
C ALA A 185 -0.74 22.64 -8.87
N LYS A 186 -0.36 23.58 -9.74
CA LYS A 186 -1.05 23.82 -11.01
C LYS A 186 -0.45 22.91 -12.08
N TYR A 187 -1.17 22.70 -13.19
CA TYR A 187 -0.69 21.87 -14.31
C TYR A 187 0.68 22.29 -14.86
N ALA A 188 0.99 23.60 -14.82
CA ALA A 188 2.29 24.14 -15.24
C ALA A 188 3.45 23.70 -14.33
N ASP A 189 3.16 23.34 -13.08
CA ASP A 189 4.13 22.93 -12.06
C ASP A 189 4.35 21.41 -12.02
N ARG A 190 3.83 20.67 -13.01
CA ARG A 190 4.00 19.22 -13.07
C ARG A 190 5.48 18.84 -13.18
N LEU A 191 5.84 17.76 -12.52
CA LEU A 191 7.16 17.14 -12.64
C LEU A 191 7.25 16.49 -14.01
N LEU A 192 8.33 16.81 -14.73
CA LEU A 192 8.61 16.19 -16.02
C LEU A 192 9.44 14.92 -15.82
N PRO A 193 9.00 13.76 -16.31
CA PRO A 193 9.78 12.53 -16.23
C PRO A 193 11.06 12.67 -17.04
N ASP A 194 12.16 12.24 -16.43
CA ASP A 194 13.48 12.22 -17.03
C ASP A 194 13.76 10.81 -17.57
N PRO A 195 14.01 10.63 -18.88
CA PRO A 195 14.25 9.32 -19.45
C PRO A 195 15.57 8.74 -18.92
N GLN A 196 15.52 7.54 -18.37
CA GLN A 196 16.68 6.82 -17.85
C GLN A 196 17.07 5.69 -18.82
N GLN A 197 18.32 5.66 -19.27
CA GLN A 197 18.78 4.63 -20.20
C GLN A 197 18.56 3.22 -19.64
N GLY A 198 17.77 2.41 -20.35
CA GLY A 198 17.50 1.01 -20.00
C GLY A 198 16.67 0.77 -18.74
N GLN A 199 16.11 1.82 -18.12
CA GLN A 199 15.35 1.73 -16.86
C GLN A 199 14.06 2.57 -16.87
N GLY A 200 13.53 2.90 -18.06
CA GLY A 200 12.30 3.67 -18.21
C GLY A 200 12.47 5.16 -17.90
N GLN A 201 11.70 5.67 -16.94
CA GLN A 201 11.61 7.09 -16.60
C GLN A 201 11.68 7.30 -15.08
N VAL A 202 12.16 8.46 -14.66
CA VAL A 202 12.25 8.85 -13.24
C VAL A 202 11.71 10.26 -13.04
N VAL A 203 10.90 10.45 -12.00
CA VAL A 203 10.54 11.79 -11.51
C VAL A 203 11.22 12.03 -10.18
N ARG A 204 11.47 13.29 -9.85
CA ARG A 204 12.22 13.66 -8.66
C ARG A 204 11.47 14.72 -7.88
N THR A 205 11.43 14.53 -6.57
CA THR A 205 10.89 15.52 -5.64
C THR A 205 11.99 15.91 -4.67
N VAL A 206 11.82 17.05 -3.99
CA VAL A 206 12.80 17.56 -3.03
C VAL A 206 12.15 17.76 -1.68
N THR A 207 12.88 17.45 -0.61
CA THR A 207 12.44 17.79 0.74
C THR A 207 12.26 19.30 0.86
N GLY A 208 11.18 19.70 1.52
CA GLY A 208 10.88 21.10 1.82
C GLY A 208 10.65 21.33 3.31
N GLY A 209 11.08 22.48 3.78
CA GLY A 209 10.93 22.93 5.16
C GLY A 209 11.76 22.16 6.19
N SER A 210 11.47 22.43 7.46
CA SER A 210 12.10 21.80 8.62
C SER A 210 11.63 20.38 8.91
N THR A 211 10.75 19.80 8.09
CA THR A 211 10.12 18.49 8.32
C THR A 211 10.86 17.34 7.64
N GLY A 212 11.75 17.63 6.66
CA GLY A 212 12.47 16.61 5.89
C GLY A 212 11.55 15.68 5.10
N THR A 213 10.37 16.17 4.75
CA THR A 213 9.35 15.44 4.01
C THR A 213 9.37 15.85 2.56
N THR A 214 9.12 14.89 1.68
CA THR A 214 8.79 15.15 0.28
C THR A 214 7.66 14.24 -0.16
N ASP A 215 6.81 14.78 -1.03
CA ASP A 215 5.59 14.12 -1.49
C ASP A 215 5.61 13.96 -3.02
N LEU A 216 5.07 12.86 -3.50
CA LEU A 216 4.74 12.60 -4.90
C LEU A 216 3.24 12.36 -5.01
N TYR A 217 2.60 13.13 -5.89
CA TYR A 217 1.21 12.95 -6.27
C TYR A 217 1.16 12.47 -7.72
N LEU A 218 0.61 11.27 -7.94
CA LEU A 218 0.36 10.74 -9.28
C LEU A 218 -1.12 10.88 -9.60
N VAL A 219 -1.40 11.77 -10.55
CA VAL A 219 -2.75 12.11 -10.99
C VAL A 219 -3.04 11.34 -12.29
N PRO A 220 -4.01 10.41 -12.29
CA PRO A 220 -4.41 9.69 -13.49
C PRO A 220 -4.83 10.65 -14.61
N ILE A 221 -4.42 10.32 -15.84
CA ILE A 221 -4.92 10.98 -17.06
C ILE A 221 -5.71 9.96 -17.88
N THR A 222 -5.59 9.99 -19.21
CA THR A 222 -6.46 9.24 -20.12
C THR A 222 -6.09 7.76 -20.30
N ARG A 223 -4.86 7.36 -19.96
CA ARG A 223 -4.33 6.00 -20.23
C ARG A 223 -4.48 5.06 -19.02
N PRO A 224 -5.12 3.88 -19.16
CA PRO A 224 -5.10 2.81 -18.16
C PRO A 224 -3.71 2.22 -17.98
N VAL A 225 -3.34 1.84 -16.75
CA VAL A 225 -2.07 1.14 -16.45
C VAL A 225 -2.12 0.43 -15.09
N LEU A 226 -1.52 -0.76 -14.98
CA LEU A 226 -1.12 -1.36 -13.71
C LEU A 226 0.33 -1.00 -13.47
N TYR A 227 0.61 -0.39 -12.33
CA TYR A 227 1.96 0.04 -11.99
C TYR A 227 2.31 -0.26 -10.54
N GLN A 228 3.60 -0.17 -10.26
CA GLN A 228 4.14 -0.19 -8.90
C GLN A 228 5.24 0.87 -8.84
N VAL A 229 5.21 1.72 -7.82
CA VAL A 229 6.20 2.79 -7.62
C VAL A 229 7.33 2.28 -6.72
N VAL A 230 8.54 2.74 -7.02
CA VAL A 230 9.71 2.59 -6.17
C VAL A 230 10.14 3.98 -5.72
N GLY A 231 10.19 4.18 -4.40
CA GLY A 231 10.85 5.33 -3.79
C GLY A 231 12.33 5.01 -3.57
N SER A 232 13.22 5.92 -3.98
CA SER A 232 14.67 5.77 -3.83
C SER A 232 15.28 7.09 -3.38
N ALA A 233 15.51 7.20 -2.08
CA ALA A 233 16.25 8.31 -1.48
C ALA A 233 17.76 8.04 -1.47
N THR A 234 18.17 6.77 -1.43
CA THR A 234 19.55 6.34 -1.65
C THR A 234 19.57 5.05 -2.46
N THR A 235 20.58 4.83 -3.31
CA THR A 235 20.69 3.65 -4.19
C THR A 235 20.71 2.31 -3.46
N GLY A 236 21.11 2.30 -2.18
CA GLY A 236 21.10 1.11 -1.33
C GLY A 236 19.83 0.91 -0.51
N ASN A 237 18.89 1.86 -0.52
CA ASN A 237 17.65 1.81 0.25
C ASN A 237 16.48 2.24 -0.65
N THR A 238 15.96 1.26 -1.41
CA THR A 238 14.78 1.42 -2.25
C THR A 238 13.58 0.79 -1.54
N PHE A 239 12.43 1.46 -1.66
CA PHE A 239 11.17 0.96 -1.12
C PHE A 239 10.18 0.76 -2.26
N GLN A 240 9.70 -0.48 -2.39
CA GLN A 240 8.68 -0.85 -3.35
C GLN A 240 7.31 -0.71 -2.69
N PHE A 241 6.48 0.19 -3.21
CA PHE A 241 5.11 0.34 -2.72
C PHE A 241 4.22 -0.80 -3.23
N GLY A 242 3.02 -0.95 -2.69
CA GLY A 242 2.02 -1.85 -3.26
C GLY A 242 1.67 -1.44 -4.70
N SER A 243 1.26 -2.40 -5.53
CA SER A 243 0.79 -2.10 -6.89
C SER A 243 -0.45 -1.20 -6.85
N VAL A 244 -0.70 -0.46 -7.94
CA VAL A 244 -1.87 0.41 -8.11
C VAL A 244 -2.39 0.28 -9.54
N MET A 245 -3.71 0.21 -9.69
CA MET A 245 -4.38 0.12 -10.99
C MET A 245 -5.06 1.44 -11.37
N ILE A 246 -4.79 1.96 -12.57
CA ILE A 246 -5.54 3.05 -13.21
C ILE A 246 -6.35 2.44 -14.35
N PHE A 247 -7.67 2.65 -14.37
CA PHE A 247 -8.51 2.11 -15.43
C PHE A 247 -9.71 3.00 -15.79
N ASN A 248 -10.28 2.77 -16.96
CA ASN A 248 -11.48 3.47 -17.41
C ASN A 248 -12.74 2.67 -17.05
N GLU A 249 -13.61 3.24 -16.21
CA GLU A 249 -14.89 2.61 -15.89
C GLU A 249 -15.87 2.61 -17.08
N LYS A 250 -15.84 3.64 -17.93
CA LYS A 250 -16.78 3.79 -19.05
C LYS A 250 -16.31 3.07 -20.32
N GLY A 251 -15.01 2.87 -20.47
CA GLY A 251 -14.40 2.13 -21.59
C GLY A 251 -14.68 0.63 -21.52
N ASN A 252 -14.78 -0.01 -22.69
CA ASN A 252 -14.86 -1.46 -22.81
C ASN A 252 -13.63 -1.90 -23.60
N ASP A 253 -12.50 -2.11 -22.91
CA ASP A 253 -11.20 -2.38 -23.54
C ASP A 253 -11.03 -3.84 -24.00
N GLY A 254 -12.10 -4.39 -24.60
CA GLY A 254 -12.01 -5.52 -25.52
C GLY A 254 -11.46 -6.82 -24.93
N GLY A 255 -12.31 -7.58 -24.25
CA GLY A 255 -12.11 -9.02 -24.06
C GLY A 255 -13.41 -9.71 -23.65
N LYS A 256 -13.82 -10.76 -24.37
CA LYS A 256 -14.78 -11.74 -23.85
C LYS A 256 -14.06 -12.52 -22.75
N LEU A 257 -14.11 -11.98 -21.55
CA LEU A 257 -13.60 -12.61 -20.35
C LEU A 257 -14.68 -13.54 -19.76
N PRO A 258 -14.29 -14.59 -19.02
CA PRO A 258 -15.21 -15.64 -18.59
C PRO A 258 -16.36 -15.12 -17.73
N ASP A 259 -17.51 -15.79 -17.82
CA ASP A 259 -18.69 -15.45 -17.04
C ASP A 259 -18.39 -15.57 -15.54
N PHE A 260 -18.98 -14.66 -14.75
CA PHE A 260 -18.98 -14.81 -13.30
C PHE A 260 -19.71 -16.09 -12.93
N VAL A 261 -19.03 -16.97 -12.21
CA VAL A 261 -19.65 -18.14 -11.60
C VAL A 261 -20.39 -17.65 -10.36
N CYS A 262 -21.58 -17.11 -10.57
CA CYS A 262 -22.59 -17.00 -9.52
C CYS A 262 -23.27 -18.38 -9.41
N PRO A 263 -23.69 -18.85 -8.22
CA PRO A 263 -24.29 -20.19 -8.05
C PRO A 263 -25.60 -20.50 -8.81
N ARG A 264 -25.95 -19.75 -9.85
CA ARG A 264 -27.10 -20.03 -10.71
C ARG A 264 -26.76 -19.87 -12.19
N GLU A 265 -26.25 -20.94 -12.80
CA GLU A 265 -26.37 -21.12 -14.25
C GLU A 265 -27.83 -21.46 -14.60
N GLY A 266 -28.48 -20.64 -15.43
CA GLY A 266 -29.61 -21.09 -16.25
C GLY A 266 -31.05 -20.88 -15.75
N GLY A 267 -31.32 -19.99 -14.79
CA GLY A 267 -32.70 -19.64 -14.41
C GLY A 267 -33.23 -18.37 -15.10
N ALA A 268 -34.40 -18.42 -15.74
CA ALA A 268 -35.06 -17.28 -16.40
C ALA A 268 -35.69 -16.26 -15.42
N GLY A 269 -35.07 -16.01 -14.26
CA GLY A 269 -35.64 -15.16 -13.20
C GLY A 269 -34.57 -14.47 -12.34
N PRO A 270 -34.98 -13.58 -11.41
CA PRO A 270 -34.06 -12.86 -10.55
C PRO A 270 -33.20 -13.81 -9.70
N PHE A 271 -32.00 -13.36 -9.33
CA PHE A 271 -31.12 -14.05 -8.41
C PHE A 271 -31.66 -13.95 -6.98
N ASN A 272 -32.06 -15.07 -6.39
CA ASN A 272 -32.63 -15.09 -5.05
C ASN A 272 -31.53 -15.05 -3.97
N LEU A 273 -31.41 -13.91 -3.29
CA LEU A 273 -30.41 -13.69 -2.23
C LEU A 273 -30.66 -14.54 -0.98
N ASP A 274 -31.88 -15.03 -0.77
CA ASP A 274 -32.21 -15.87 0.38
C ASP A 274 -31.69 -17.32 0.23
N GLU A 275 -31.32 -17.74 -0.98
CA GLU A 275 -30.69 -19.04 -1.24
C GLU A 275 -29.21 -19.07 -0.85
N VAL A 276 -28.59 -17.91 -0.71
CA VAL A 276 -27.19 -17.78 -0.28
C VAL A 276 -27.14 -17.63 1.24
N GLN A 277 -26.36 -18.45 1.94
CA GLN A 277 -26.18 -18.29 3.39
C GLN A 277 -25.23 -17.13 3.71
N GLY A 278 -25.57 -16.31 4.72
CA GLY A 278 -24.73 -15.21 5.21
C GLY A 278 -24.89 -13.89 4.45
N ASN A 279 -23.94 -12.96 4.68
CA ASN A 279 -23.97 -11.57 4.18
C ASN A 279 -23.23 -11.36 2.85
N PHE A 280 -22.58 -12.40 2.33
CA PHE A 280 -21.75 -12.32 1.12
C PHE A 280 -22.21 -13.32 0.08
N VAL A 281 -22.08 -12.94 -1.19
CA VAL A 281 -22.29 -13.82 -2.34
C VAL A 281 -20.91 -14.25 -2.85
N PRO A 282 -20.62 -15.56 -2.92
CA PRO A 282 -19.40 -16.02 -3.55
C PRO A 282 -19.51 -15.83 -5.07
N VAL A 283 -18.52 -15.15 -5.63
CA VAL A 283 -18.43 -14.80 -7.04
C VAL A 283 -17.14 -15.39 -7.57
N GLY A 284 -17.25 -16.30 -8.54
CA GLY A 284 -16.11 -16.91 -9.23
C GLY A 284 -15.73 -16.20 -10.52
N ILE A 285 -14.44 -16.06 -10.81
CA ILE A 285 -13.90 -15.69 -12.12
C ILE A 285 -13.15 -16.90 -12.65
N ASP A 286 -13.67 -17.52 -13.72
CA ASP A 286 -12.96 -18.60 -14.40
C ASP A 286 -11.66 -18.07 -15.04
N ARG A 287 -10.58 -18.86 -14.96
CA ARG A 287 -9.24 -18.53 -15.45
C ARG A 287 -8.86 -19.29 -16.72
N SER A 288 -9.81 -19.95 -17.39
CA SER A 288 -9.60 -20.77 -18.60
C SER A 288 -9.11 -20.01 -19.86
N GLY A 289 -8.68 -18.74 -19.74
CA GLY A 289 -8.21 -17.89 -20.85
C GLY A 289 -6.69 -17.65 -20.91
N ALA A 290 -6.19 -17.30 -22.11
CA ALA A 290 -4.76 -17.19 -22.46
C ALA A 290 -3.96 -16.09 -21.73
N PHE A 291 -4.60 -15.24 -20.91
CA PHE A 291 -3.98 -14.04 -20.32
C PHE A 291 -3.48 -14.24 -18.88
N TYR A 292 -3.74 -15.40 -18.25
CA TYR A 292 -3.53 -15.61 -16.82
C TYR A 292 -2.25 -16.38 -16.46
N ASN A 293 -1.27 -16.47 -17.37
CA ASN A 293 0.05 -17.05 -17.07
C ASN A 293 1.03 -16.03 -16.45
N ASP A 294 0.67 -14.75 -16.43
CA ASP A 294 1.47 -13.67 -15.82
C ASP A 294 0.89 -13.27 -14.45
N PRO A 295 1.73 -12.82 -13.50
CA PRO A 295 1.26 -12.19 -12.28
C PRO A 295 0.26 -11.07 -12.58
N THR A 296 -0.96 -11.21 -12.06
CA THR A 296 -2.10 -10.38 -12.43
C THR A 296 -2.80 -9.89 -11.17
N ARG A 297 -3.15 -8.62 -11.14
CA ARG A 297 -4.04 -8.07 -10.12
C ARG A 297 -5.45 -7.99 -10.64
N VAL A 298 -6.42 -8.43 -9.84
CA VAL A 298 -7.85 -8.39 -10.18
C VAL A 298 -8.63 -7.55 -9.17
N LEU A 299 -9.45 -6.63 -9.68
CA LEU A 299 -10.39 -5.82 -8.91
C LEU A 299 -11.82 -6.13 -9.37
N ILE A 300 -12.74 -6.37 -8.44
CA ILE A 300 -14.14 -6.70 -8.75
C ILE A 300 -15.04 -5.54 -8.34
N PHE A 301 -15.93 -5.14 -9.26
CA PHE A 301 -16.85 -4.03 -9.08
C PHE A 301 -18.30 -4.50 -9.19
N LEU A 302 -19.10 -4.16 -8.18
CA LEU A 302 -20.55 -4.32 -8.18
C LEU A 302 -21.22 -2.95 -8.06
N ASN A 303 -22.09 -2.60 -9.00
CA ASN A 303 -22.81 -1.32 -9.05
C ASN A 303 -21.86 -0.12 -8.91
N GLY A 304 -20.72 -0.18 -9.61
CA GLY A 304 -19.67 0.85 -9.61
C GLY A 304 -18.79 0.88 -8.35
N LYS A 305 -19.01 -0.01 -7.38
CA LYS A 305 -18.22 -0.06 -6.13
C LYS A 305 -17.23 -1.22 -6.16
N ASN A 306 -15.96 -0.93 -5.88
CA ASN A 306 -14.96 -1.97 -5.64
C ASN A 306 -15.37 -2.76 -4.40
N CYS A 307 -15.49 -4.08 -4.54
CA CYS A 307 -15.94 -4.98 -3.49
C CYS A 307 -14.91 -6.05 -3.13
N ALA A 308 -13.92 -6.30 -3.99
CA ALA A 308 -12.88 -7.29 -3.75
C ALA A 308 -11.59 -6.98 -4.52
N THR A 309 -10.46 -7.30 -3.91
CA THR A 309 -9.12 -7.20 -4.54
C THR A 309 -8.42 -8.54 -4.38
N ASN A 310 -7.90 -9.08 -5.47
CA ASN A 310 -7.12 -10.31 -5.45
C ASN A 310 -5.79 -10.09 -6.17
N ASP A 311 -4.69 -10.33 -5.48
CA ASP A 311 -3.35 -10.41 -6.08
C ASP A 311 -3.08 -11.87 -6.45
N SER A 312 -3.19 -12.17 -7.74
CA SER A 312 -3.07 -13.54 -8.26
C SER A 312 -1.67 -13.76 -8.85
N TYR A 313 -0.90 -14.64 -8.21
CA TYR A 313 0.32 -15.22 -8.77
C TYR A 313 -0.06 -16.58 -9.38
N ALA A 314 -0.17 -16.67 -10.70
CA ALA A 314 -0.77 -17.83 -11.34
C ALA A 314 0.27 -18.81 -11.90
N GLY A 315 0.02 -20.10 -11.64
CA GLY A 315 0.57 -21.22 -12.40
C GLY A 315 -0.43 -22.37 -12.62
N ASP A 316 -1.59 -22.38 -11.95
CA ASP A 316 -2.48 -23.55 -11.88
C ASP A 316 -3.86 -23.38 -12.56
N HIS A 317 -4.16 -22.21 -13.15
CA HIS A 317 -5.42 -21.91 -13.84
C HIS A 317 -6.71 -22.11 -13.01
N SER A 318 -6.63 -22.22 -11.68
CA SER A 318 -7.81 -22.40 -10.81
C SER A 318 -8.69 -21.14 -10.80
N PRO A 319 -10.04 -21.25 -10.78
CA PRO A 319 -10.93 -20.09 -10.69
C PRO A 319 -10.67 -19.23 -9.44
N ILE A 320 -10.85 -17.91 -9.56
CA ILE A 320 -10.78 -17.00 -8.41
C ILE A 320 -12.16 -16.89 -7.81
N TYR A 321 -12.32 -17.31 -6.55
CA TYR A 321 -13.54 -17.00 -5.80
C TYR A 321 -13.30 -15.79 -4.88
N GLN A 322 -14.23 -14.85 -4.89
CA GLN A 322 -14.25 -13.67 -4.02
C GLN A 322 -15.65 -13.49 -3.43
N ASN A 323 -15.72 -12.92 -2.23
CA ASN A 323 -16.98 -12.64 -1.55
C ASN A 323 -17.43 -11.21 -1.84
N VAL A 324 -18.61 -11.05 -2.43
CA VAL A 324 -19.20 -9.73 -2.71
C VAL A 324 -20.30 -9.45 -1.68
N PRO A 325 -20.36 -8.26 -1.04
CA PRO A 325 -21.38 -7.97 -0.04
C PRO A 325 -22.79 -7.91 -0.65
N LYS A 326 -23.74 -8.69 -0.10
CA LYS A 326 -25.16 -8.65 -0.52
C LYS A 326 -25.77 -7.26 -0.36
N ALA A 327 -25.30 -6.49 0.62
CA ALA A 327 -25.81 -5.15 0.88
C ALA A 327 -25.60 -4.18 -0.30
N LEU A 328 -24.65 -4.47 -1.20
CA LEU A 328 -24.40 -3.69 -2.41
C LEU A 328 -25.29 -4.10 -3.59
N ILE A 329 -26.02 -5.21 -3.49
CA ILE A 329 -26.94 -5.70 -4.51
C ILE A 329 -28.30 -4.99 -4.36
N SER A 330 -28.77 -4.38 -5.44
CA SER A 330 -30.12 -3.84 -5.58
C SER A 330 -31.12 -4.98 -5.74
N VAL A 331 -32.23 -4.90 -5.01
CA VAL A 331 -33.32 -5.89 -5.06
C VAL A 331 -34.44 -5.32 -5.91
N SER A 332 -34.69 -5.97 -7.04
CA SER A 332 -35.62 -5.58 -8.10
C SER A 332 -36.00 -6.81 -8.92
N THR A 333 -37.27 -6.91 -9.31
CA THR A 333 -37.73 -7.96 -10.24
C THR A 333 -37.75 -7.44 -11.69
N PRO A 334 -37.62 -8.32 -12.71
CA PRO A 334 -37.60 -7.89 -14.12
C PRO A 334 -38.84 -7.11 -14.60
N ASP A 335 -39.98 -7.30 -13.93
CA ASP A 335 -41.26 -6.67 -14.27
C ASP A 335 -41.44 -5.29 -13.60
N GLU A 336 -40.51 -4.88 -12.74
CA GLU A 336 -40.47 -3.56 -12.09
C GLU A 336 -39.42 -2.67 -12.79
N GLU A 337 -39.64 -1.35 -12.82
CA GLU A 337 -38.60 -0.35 -13.22
C GLU A 337 -37.47 -0.26 -12.17
N GLY A 338 -37.02 -1.39 -11.65
CA GLY A 338 -36.01 -1.47 -10.59
C GLY A 338 -34.59 -1.43 -11.13
N ASP A 339 -33.65 -1.10 -10.25
CA ASP A 339 -32.24 -0.94 -10.60
C ASP A 339 -31.62 -2.29 -11.01
N LEU A 340 -31.12 -2.37 -12.25
CA LEU A 340 -30.37 -3.52 -12.75
C LEU A 340 -28.97 -3.54 -12.11
N ASN A 341 -28.58 -4.67 -11.51
CA ASN A 341 -27.24 -4.82 -10.97
C ASN A 341 -26.22 -4.97 -12.09
N VAL A 342 -25.04 -4.37 -11.92
CA VAL A 342 -23.93 -4.44 -12.87
C VAL A 342 -22.69 -4.94 -12.16
N LEU A 343 -22.19 -6.10 -12.58
CA LEU A 343 -20.99 -6.73 -12.06
C LEU A 343 -19.93 -6.83 -13.17
N TYR A 344 -18.73 -6.34 -12.91
CA TYR A 344 -17.58 -6.45 -13.82
C TYR A 344 -16.29 -6.57 -13.02
N TYR A 345 -15.22 -7.01 -13.67
CA TYR A 345 -13.90 -6.99 -13.06
C TYR A 345 -12.88 -6.35 -13.99
N VAL A 346 -11.78 -5.89 -13.40
CA VAL A 346 -10.64 -5.33 -14.10
C VAL A 346 -9.41 -6.15 -13.72
N ALA A 347 -8.64 -6.55 -14.72
CA ALA A 347 -7.40 -7.28 -14.56
C ALA A 347 -6.23 -6.46 -15.09
N GLY A 348 -5.16 -6.35 -14.32
CA GLY A 348 -3.92 -5.70 -14.73
C GLY A 348 -2.76 -6.67 -14.73
N ARG A 349 -1.98 -6.70 -15.80
CA ARG A 349 -0.79 -7.57 -15.94
C ARG A 349 0.46 -6.83 -15.48
N GLN A 350 1.26 -7.46 -14.62
CA GLN A 350 2.50 -6.86 -14.11
C GLN A 350 3.60 -6.80 -15.18
N SER A 351 3.59 -7.71 -16.15
CA SER A 351 4.64 -7.86 -17.18
C SER A 351 4.72 -6.67 -18.14
N ASP A 352 3.57 -6.11 -18.51
CA ASP A 352 3.46 -5.03 -19.49
C ASP A 352 2.56 -3.87 -19.05
N GLY A 353 2.02 -3.93 -17.82
CA GLY A 353 1.15 -2.90 -17.24
C GLY A 353 -0.22 -2.80 -17.90
N ASN A 354 -0.56 -3.69 -18.84
CA ASN A 354 -1.81 -3.61 -19.57
C ASN A 354 -3.01 -3.92 -18.67
N ILE A 355 -4.05 -3.14 -18.85
CA ILE A 355 -5.34 -3.28 -18.16
C ILE A 355 -6.37 -3.84 -19.13
N ILE A 356 -7.13 -4.82 -18.66
CA ILE A 356 -8.24 -5.43 -19.39
C ILE A 356 -9.47 -5.40 -18.48
N LYS A 357 -10.57 -4.88 -19.00
CA LYS A 357 -11.86 -4.91 -18.32
C LYS A 357 -12.74 -6.02 -18.90
N SER A 358 -13.44 -6.74 -18.04
CA SER A 358 -14.42 -7.73 -18.46
C SER A 358 -15.66 -7.08 -19.07
N ALA A 359 -16.40 -7.84 -19.88
CA ALA A 359 -17.77 -7.47 -20.19
C ALA A 359 -18.58 -7.34 -18.88
N SER A 360 -19.51 -6.39 -18.83
CA SER A 360 -20.42 -6.25 -17.70
C SER A 360 -21.47 -7.36 -17.72
N ASN A 361 -21.59 -8.08 -16.62
CA ASN A 361 -22.70 -9.01 -16.38
C ASN A 361 -23.80 -8.27 -15.62
N THR A 362 -25.04 -8.38 -16.09
CA THR A 362 -26.17 -7.65 -15.51
C THR A 362 -27.27 -8.59 -15.06
N PHE A 363 -27.82 -8.35 -13.87
CA PHE A 363 -28.84 -9.23 -13.29
C PHE A 363 -29.82 -8.48 -12.38
N PHE A 364 -31.04 -9.03 -12.33
CA PHE A 364 -32.04 -8.72 -11.31
C PHE A 364 -31.85 -9.61 -10.08
N ALA A 365 -32.24 -9.14 -8.90
CA ALA A 365 -32.13 -9.91 -7.66
C ALA A 365 -33.36 -9.74 -6.77
N GLU A 366 -33.73 -10.79 -6.03
CA GLU A 366 -34.82 -10.79 -5.07
C GLU A 366 -34.36 -11.28 -3.68
N GLY A 367 -35.17 -11.11 -2.64
CA GLY A 367 -34.85 -11.56 -1.28
C GLY A 367 -34.10 -10.54 -0.42
N SER A 368 -33.50 -11.00 0.69
CA SER A 368 -32.90 -10.14 1.71
C SER A 368 -31.46 -9.72 1.37
N ARG A 369 -31.18 -8.42 1.48
CA ARG A 369 -29.88 -7.80 1.16
C ARG A 369 -28.76 -8.09 2.18
N GLY A 370 -29.02 -8.89 3.21
CA GLY A 370 -28.08 -9.08 4.32
C GLY A 370 -27.72 -7.77 5.02
N VAL A 371 -26.77 -7.83 5.95
CA VAL A 371 -26.22 -6.63 6.62
C VAL A 371 -24.90 -6.26 5.96
N ASN A 372 -24.66 -4.96 5.78
CA ASN A 372 -23.37 -4.47 5.30
C ASN A 372 -22.34 -4.65 6.41
N VAL A 373 -21.60 -5.75 6.34
CA VAL A 373 -20.58 -6.09 7.31
C VAL A 373 -19.21 -6.25 6.65
N PRO A 374 -18.11 -6.07 7.41
CA PRO A 374 -16.77 -6.26 6.88
C PRO A 374 -16.57 -7.70 6.39
N ASP A 375 -16.01 -7.89 5.17
CA ASP A 375 -15.64 -9.22 4.65
C ASP A 375 -14.68 -9.94 5.62
N PRO A 376 -15.10 -11.10 6.18
CA PRO A 376 -14.33 -11.87 7.16
C PRO A 376 -13.26 -12.78 6.54
N SER A 377 -13.15 -12.81 5.21
CA SER A 377 -12.06 -13.50 4.50
C SER A 377 -10.83 -12.61 4.28
N LEU A 378 -10.96 -11.31 4.53
CA LEU A 378 -9.85 -10.35 4.42
C LEU A 378 -9.13 -10.23 5.76
N GLU A 379 -7.81 -10.35 5.74
CA GLU A 379 -6.95 -10.04 6.89
C GLU A 379 -7.15 -8.56 7.28
N ARG A 380 -7.49 -8.32 8.54
CA ARG A 380 -7.65 -6.96 9.06
C ARG A 380 -6.94 -6.86 10.40
N PRO A 381 -6.00 -5.92 10.58
CA PRO A 381 -5.59 -5.54 11.92
C PRO A 381 -6.79 -4.90 12.60
N LEU A 382 -7.42 -5.63 13.53
CA LEU A 382 -8.39 -5.07 14.45
C LEU A 382 -7.62 -4.61 15.68
N ASP A 383 -7.82 -3.36 16.07
CA ASP A 383 -7.32 -2.90 17.35
C ASP A 383 -7.97 -3.75 18.46
N PRO A 384 -7.22 -4.19 19.48
CA PRO A 384 -7.80 -4.91 20.61
C PRO A 384 -8.90 -4.03 21.23
N PRO A 385 -10.05 -4.60 21.62
CA PRO A 385 -11.17 -3.82 22.11
C PRO A 385 -10.76 -2.99 23.33
N THR A 386 -11.21 -1.73 23.37
CA THR A 386 -10.98 -0.87 24.53
C THR A 386 -12.02 -1.17 25.61
N VAL A 387 -11.59 -1.64 26.78
CA VAL A 387 -12.51 -2.00 27.88
C VAL A 387 -12.56 -0.88 28.91
N GLN A 388 -13.69 -0.17 28.97
CA GLN A 388 -14.06 0.53 30.21
C GLN A 388 -14.36 -0.54 31.27
N PHE A 389 -13.71 -0.48 32.44
CA PHE A 389 -13.86 -1.39 33.61
C PHE A 389 -12.95 -2.63 33.74
N ALA A 390 -11.82 -2.70 33.04
CA ALA A 390 -10.79 -3.73 33.28
C ALA A 390 -10.05 -3.55 34.63
N GLY A 391 -10.76 -3.61 35.76
CA GLY A 391 -10.26 -3.21 37.08
C GLY A 391 -10.84 -3.94 38.30
N ASP A 392 -11.71 -4.94 38.12
CA ASP A 392 -12.16 -5.75 39.26
C ASP A 392 -11.03 -6.68 39.76
N THR A 393 -10.84 -6.71 41.08
CA THR A 393 -9.82 -7.53 41.75
C THR A 393 -10.27 -9.00 41.78
N VAL A 394 -9.51 -9.90 41.16
CA VAL A 394 -9.81 -11.34 41.14
C VAL A 394 -9.23 -12.07 42.36
N ASN A 395 -9.98 -13.02 42.92
CA ASN A 395 -9.51 -13.97 43.92
C ASN A 395 -9.53 -15.38 43.33
N LEU A 396 -8.36 -15.89 42.94
CA LEU A 396 -8.25 -17.16 42.19
C LEU A 396 -8.06 -18.38 43.11
N ASN A 397 -8.07 -18.17 44.44
CA ASN A 397 -8.11 -19.25 45.42
C ASN A 397 -9.45 -20.02 45.41
N THR A 398 -10.44 -19.59 44.62
CA THR A 398 -11.75 -20.23 44.47
C THR A 398 -11.83 -21.23 43.31
N ILE A 399 -10.79 -21.36 42.46
CA ILE A 399 -10.77 -22.31 41.34
C ILE A 399 -10.34 -23.69 41.86
N SER A 400 -11.30 -24.58 42.12
CA SER A 400 -11.06 -25.86 42.81
C SER A 400 -10.44 -26.96 41.95
N ASP A 401 -10.56 -26.90 40.61
CA ASP A 401 -9.99 -27.86 39.65
C ASP A 401 -8.56 -27.47 39.20
N GLY A 402 -8.17 -26.22 39.42
CA GLY A 402 -6.85 -25.70 39.11
C GLY A 402 -6.68 -25.22 37.66
N SER A 403 -7.70 -25.16 36.82
CA SER A 403 -7.60 -24.58 35.47
C SER A 403 -8.70 -23.56 35.26
N LEU A 404 -8.39 -22.48 34.52
CA LEU A 404 -9.42 -21.52 34.13
C LEU A 404 -9.94 -21.90 32.74
N HIS A 405 -11.24 -22.21 32.68
CA HIS A 405 -11.94 -22.60 31.46
C HIS A 405 -12.71 -21.41 30.90
N VAL A 406 -12.28 -20.87 29.76
CA VAL A 406 -13.01 -19.80 29.06
C VAL A 406 -13.91 -20.45 28.03
N TYR A 407 -15.22 -20.30 28.20
CA TYR A 407 -16.21 -20.73 27.22
C TYR A 407 -16.41 -19.61 26.18
N VAL A 408 -16.00 -19.88 24.94
CA VAL A 408 -16.23 -18.99 23.81
C VAL A 408 -17.43 -19.53 23.03
N PRO A 409 -18.55 -18.79 22.97
CA PRO A 409 -19.67 -19.20 22.16
C PRO A 409 -19.31 -19.12 20.66
N LEU A 410 -19.62 -20.17 19.91
CA LEU A 410 -19.46 -20.24 18.47
C LEU A 410 -20.80 -19.91 17.80
N TYR A 411 -21.34 -18.73 18.09
CA TYR A 411 -22.52 -18.27 17.38
C TYR A 411 -22.11 -17.78 16.00
N PRO A 412 -22.73 -18.28 14.92
CA PRO A 412 -22.64 -17.62 13.63
C PRO A 412 -23.10 -16.17 13.83
N SER A 413 -22.16 -15.24 13.76
CA SER A 413 -22.47 -13.82 13.76
C SER A 413 -22.50 -13.33 12.32
N LEU A 414 -22.95 -12.10 12.11
CA LEU A 414 -22.93 -11.49 10.78
C LEU A 414 -21.50 -11.47 10.19
N ASP A 415 -20.48 -11.46 11.06
CA ASP A 415 -19.07 -11.25 10.72
C ASP A 415 -18.21 -12.51 10.81
N TRP A 416 -18.78 -13.66 11.23
CA TRP A 416 -18.01 -14.89 11.35
C TRP A 416 -18.90 -16.14 11.36
N ALA A 417 -18.58 -17.07 10.47
CA ALA A 417 -19.06 -18.45 10.49
C ALA A 417 -17.90 -19.39 10.91
N PRO A 418 -18.03 -20.09 12.06
CA PRO A 418 -17.02 -21.03 12.54
C PRO A 418 -16.76 -22.16 11.53
N ALA A 419 -15.50 -22.41 11.19
CA ALA A 419 -15.08 -23.53 10.34
C ALA A 419 -14.05 -24.42 11.04
N ALA A 420 -14.05 -25.71 10.69
CA ALA A 420 -13.08 -26.65 11.27
C ALA A 420 -11.65 -26.27 10.82
N GLY A 421 -10.72 -26.23 11.77
CA GLY A 421 -9.35 -25.76 11.56
C GLY A 421 -9.12 -24.29 11.89
N ASP A 422 -10.17 -23.50 12.14
CA ASP A 422 -10.02 -22.13 12.64
C ASP A 422 -9.35 -22.15 14.01
N THR A 423 -8.45 -21.22 14.29
CA THR A 423 -7.79 -21.07 15.60
C THR A 423 -8.46 -19.94 16.36
N VAL A 424 -9.05 -20.25 17.51
CA VAL A 424 -9.57 -19.26 18.46
C VAL A 424 -8.50 -18.99 19.49
N THR A 425 -7.98 -17.77 19.52
CA THR A 425 -7.05 -17.29 20.54
C THR A 425 -7.85 -16.52 21.58
N VAL A 426 -7.68 -16.84 22.85
CA VAL A 426 -8.28 -16.13 23.96
C VAL A 426 -7.18 -15.43 24.74
N THR A 427 -7.41 -14.17 25.11
CA THR A 427 -6.57 -13.41 26.03
C THR A 427 -7.38 -13.06 27.27
N ILE A 428 -6.90 -13.47 28.44
CA ILE A 428 -7.48 -13.10 29.74
C ILE A 428 -6.66 -11.98 30.37
N TYR A 429 -7.34 -11.11 31.12
CA TYR A 429 -6.72 -10.01 31.86
C TYR A 429 -7.04 -10.16 33.35
N LEU A 430 -5.99 -10.27 34.17
CA LEU A 430 -6.11 -10.53 35.61
C LEU A 430 -5.49 -9.37 36.40
N ASN A 431 -6.33 -8.73 37.21
CA ASN A 431 -5.94 -7.67 38.15
C ASN A 431 -6.19 -8.15 39.57
N GLY A 432 -5.19 -8.07 40.45
CA GLY A 432 -5.37 -8.37 41.87
C GLY A 432 -4.15 -8.01 42.71
N TYR A 433 -3.92 -8.75 43.80
CA TYR A 433 -2.79 -8.52 44.70
C TYR A 433 -1.95 -9.79 44.86
N GLU A 434 -0.64 -9.64 45.12
CA GLU A 434 0.20 -10.80 45.44
C GLU A 434 -0.24 -11.42 46.79
N PRO A 435 -0.11 -12.75 46.97
CA PRO A 435 -0.57 -13.45 48.16
C PRO A 435 -0.05 -12.85 49.47
N ASN A 436 -0.96 -12.51 50.39
CA ASN A 436 -0.66 -11.92 51.70
C ASN A 436 0.08 -10.56 51.65
N THR A 437 -0.07 -9.80 50.56
CA THR A 437 0.53 -8.46 50.42
C THR A 437 -0.51 -7.41 49.99
N GLU A 438 -0.13 -6.14 50.06
CA GLU A 438 -0.86 -5.03 49.42
C GLU A 438 -0.26 -4.65 48.05
N ASN A 439 0.65 -5.47 47.51
CA ASN A 439 1.26 -5.22 46.22
C ASN A 439 0.29 -5.59 45.10
N LEU A 440 0.00 -4.63 44.22
CA LEU A 440 -0.80 -4.87 43.03
C LEU A 440 -0.07 -5.79 42.05
N LYS A 441 -0.79 -6.77 41.51
CA LYS A 441 -0.36 -7.70 40.46
C LYS A 441 -1.32 -7.60 39.29
N GLN A 442 -0.80 -7.30 38.11
CA GLN A 442 -1.57 -7.22 36.86
C GLN A 442 -0.85 -8.02 35.79
N ASN A 443 -1.54 -8.96 35.15
CA ASN A 443 -0.98 -9.69 34.01
C ASN A 443 -2.07 -9.98 32.98
N SER A 444 -1.64 -10.21 31.74
CA SER A 444 -2.45 -10.82 30.70
C SER A 444 -1.83 -12.15 30.28
N TYR A 445 -2.69 -13.09 29.89
CA TYR A 445 -2.26 -14.40 29.41
C TYR A 445 -3.06 -14.75 28.16
N ASN A 446 -2.40 -15.39 27.20
CA ASN A 446 -3.06 -15.95 26.03
C ASN A 446 -3.04 -17.48 26.04
N SER A 447 -4.08 -18.05 25.44
CA SER A 447 -4.21 -19.48 25.13
C SER A 447 -5.01 -19.62 23.84
N GLN A 448 -4.91 -20.76 23.18
CA GLN A 448 -5.57 -20.96 21.89
C GLN A 448 -6.14 -22.37 21.77
N ASN A 449 -7.20 -22.50 20.98
CA ASN A 449 -7.77 -23.80 20.61
C ASN A 449 -8.10 -23.81 19.10
N THR A 450 -7.87 -24.94 18.45
CA THR A 450 -8.23 -25.13 17.04
C THR A 450 -9.59 -25.82 16.95
N LEU A 451 -10.53 -25.19 16.25
CA LEU A 451 -11.90 -25.65 16.14
C LEU A 451 -12.00 -27.00 15.44
N THR A 452 -12.72 -27.90 16.07
CA THR A 452 -13.13 -29.19 15.52
C THR A 452 -14.59 -29.11 15.04
N ALA A 453 -14.97 -30.01 14.14
CA ALA A 453 -16.37 -30.12 13.69
C ALA A 453 -17.35 -30.39 14.85
N GLN A 454 -16.90 -31.08 15.89
CA GLN A 454 -17.70 -31.38 17.09
C GLN A 454 -18.01 -30.13 17.90
N GLN A 455 -17.02 -29.25 18.12
CA GLN A 455 -17.20 -27.97 18.84
C GLN A 455 -18.14 -27.02 18.09
N ILE A 456 -18.02 -26.94 16.77
CA ILE A 456 -18.91 -26.14 15.93
C ILE A 456 -20.35 -26.65 16.06
N THR A 457 -20.55 -27.97 16.03
CA THR A 457 -21.88 -28.59 16.24
C THR A 457 -22.43 -28.31 17.64
N ALA A 458 -21.56 -28.30 18.65
CA ALA A 458 -21.91 -27.97 20.02
C ALA A 458 -22.16 -26.45 20.25
N GLY A 459 -21.88 -25.60 19.25
CA GLY A 459 -22.06 -24.16 19.32
C GLY A 459 -21.08 -23.44 20.26
N SER A 460 -19.96 -24.10 20.64
CA SER A 460 -18.98 -23.52 21.56
C SER A 460 -17.61 -24.20 21.54
N VAL A 461 -16.60 -23.45 21.96
CA VAL A 461 -15.25 -23.96 22.24
C VAL A 461 -14.83 -23.55 23.65
N THR A 462 -14.15 -24.48 24.34
CA THR A 462 -13.49 -24.17 25.62
C THR A 462 -12.01 -23.93 25.35
N VAL A 463 -11.49 -22.80 25.85
CA VAL A 463 -10.06 -22.49 25.80
C VAL A 463 -9.51 -22.50 27.22
N ASP A 464 -8.52 -23.36 27.44
CA ASP A 464 -8.00 -23.66 28.78
C ASP A 464 -6.77 -22.83 29.09
N PHE A 465 -6.71 -22.31 30.31
CA PHE A 465 -5.52 -21.69 30.89
C PHE A 465 -4.97 -22.56 32.00
N GLU A 466 -3.69 -22.92 31.87
CA GLU A 466 -2.98 -23.74 32.84
C GLU A 466 -2.91 -23.05 34.20
N ARG A 467 -3.04 -23.85 35.26
CA ARG A 467 -2.94 -23.43 36.67
C ARG A 467 -1.78 -22.47 36.93
N ALA A 468 -0.60 -22.82 36.44
CA ALA A 468 0.63 -22.09 36.69
C ALA A 468 0.56 -20.63 36.22
N LYS A 469 -0.20 -20.35 35.15
CA LYS A 469 -0.39 -19.00 34.61
C LYS A 469 -1.36 -18.17 35.45
N VAL A 470 -2.31 -18.79 36.14
CA VAL A 470 -3.42 -18.10 36.82
C VAL A 470 -3.33 -18.12 38.35
N LEU A 471 -2.22 -18.58 38.93
CA LEU A 471 -2.00 -18.56 40.38
C LEU A 471 -1.42 -17.23 40.91
N GLY A 472 -1.61 -16.99 42.21
CA GLY A 472 -0.95 -15.92 42.94
C GLY A 472 -1.67 -14.56 42.88
N TYR A 473 -3.00 -14.59 42.97
CA TYR A 473 -3.87 -13.42 43.12
C TYR A 473 -4.77 -13.65 44.35
N ASP A 474 -4.60 -12.87 45.42
CA ASP A 474 -5.30 -13.06 46.71
C ASP A 474 -5.79 -11.74 47.32
N ARG A 475 -7.02 -11.73 47.83
CA ARG A 475 -7.41 -10.86 48.94
C ARG A 475 -8.30 -11.67 49.88
N LEU A 476 -7.89 -11.78 51.15
CA LEU A 476 -8.56 -12.54 52.21
C LEU A 476 -10.04 -12.19 52.47
N ASN A 477 -10.65 -11.22 51.79
CA ASN A 477 -11.99 -10.70 52.10
C ASN A 477 -12.84 -10.26 50.89
N GLU A 478 -12.49 -10.62 49.65
CA GLU A 478 -13.38 -10.35 48.50
C GLU A 478 -13.96 -11.66 47.95
N GLY A 479 -15.29 -11.69 47.81
CA GLY A 479 -16.02 -12.81 47.21
C GLY A 479 -15.72 -12.98 45.71
N GLN A 480 -16.34 -13.99 45.09
CA GLN A 480 -16.20 -14.26 43.66
C GLN A 480 -16.49 -12.99 42.84
N LYS A 481 -15.51 -12.56 42.03
CA LYS A 481 -15.66 -11.46 41.06
C LYS A 481 -15.33 -11.97 39.67
N GLY A 482 -15.91 -11.33 38.65
CA GLY A 482 -15.67 -11.68 37.26
C GLY A 482 -14.27 -11.29 36.77
N PHE A 483 -13.89 -11.87 35.64
CA PHE A 483 -12.69 -11.49 34.90
C PHE A 483 -13.08 -11.26 33.43
N TYR A 484 -12.22 -10.53 32.75
CA TYR A 484 -12.43 -10.16 31.36
C TYR A 484 -11.60 -11.03 30.43
N ALA A 485 -12.20 -11.46 29.33
CA ALA A 485 -11.52 -12.20 28.27
C ALA A 485 -11.87 -11.64 26.88
N GLU A 486 -10.84 -11.44 26.07
CA GLU A 486 -10.96 -11.19 24.64
C GLU A 486 -10.76 -12.51 23.91
N TYR A 487 -11.41 -12.67 22.77
CA TYR A 487 -11.04 -13.71 21.84
C TYR A 487 -10.94 -13.18 20.42
N SER A 488 -9.97 -13.71 19.70
CA SER A 488 -9.78 -13.51 18.28
C SER A 488 -9.84 -14.85 17.55
N VAL A 489 -10.18 -14.80 16.27
CA VAL A 489 -10.25 -15.99 15.41
C VAL A 489 -9.33 -15.78 14.22
N LYS A 490 -8.53 -16.80 13.93
CA LYS A 490 -7.68 -16.90 12.75
C LYS A 490 -8.12 -18.08 11.91
N ARG A 491 -8.43 -17.85 10.63
CA ARG A 491 -8.80 -18.93 9.70
C ARG A 491 -7.62 -19.88 9.49
N ALA A 492 -7.91 -21.16 9.26
CA ALA A 492 -6.89 -22.13 8.84
C ALA A 492 -6.09 -21.59 7.63
N GLY A 493 -4.76 -21.50 7.76
CA GLY A 493 -3.87 -21.04 6.69
C GLY A 493 -3.72 -19.52 6.53
N MET A 494 -4.45 -18.70 7.30
CA MET A 494 -4.26 -17.25 7.33
C MET A 494 -3.22 -16.84 8.37
N SER A 495 -2.57 -15.69 8.14
CA SER A 495 -1.53 -15.16 9.02
C SER A 495 -2.08 -14.17 10.04
N ALA A 496 -3.16 -13.45 9.69
CA ALA A 496 -3.82 -12.48 10.56
C ALA A 496 -5.15 -12.99 11.13
N GLU A 497 -5.59 -12.33 12.19
CA GLU A 497 -6.90 -12.53 12.81
C GLU A 497 -7.99 -11.90 11.93
N ILE A 498 -9.14 -12.56 11.85
CA ILE A 498 -10.28 -12.18 10.98
C ILE A 498 -11.51 -11.73 11.75
N TYR A 499 -11.53 -11.99 13.06
CA TYR A 499 -12.62 -11.65 13.95
C TYR A 499 -12.08 -11.46 15.35
N SER A 500 -12.58 -10.48 16.09
CA SER A 500 -12.34 -10.32 17.52
C SER A 500 -13.61 -9.87 18.23
N ALA A 501 -13.82 -10.40 19.43
CA ALA A 501 -14.90 -10.00 20.31
C ALA A 501 -14.47 -10.18 21.77
N TYR A 502 -15.31 -9.73 22.70
CA TYR A 502 -15.06 -9.93 24.12
C TYR A 502 -16.19 -10.68 24.80
N VAL A 503 -15.84 -11.41 25.85
CA VAL A 503 -16.78 -12.06 26.75
C VAL A 503 -16.47 -11.62 28.18
N ASN A 504 -17.51 -11.24 28.91
CA ASN A 504 -17.40 -11.01 30.35
C ASN A 504 -17.77 -12.32 31.05
N LEU A 505 -16.83 -12.91 31.79
CA LEU A 505 -17.03 -14.20 32.43
C LEU A 505 -16.86 -14.09 33.94
N TYR A 506 -17.73 -14.77 34.68
CA TYR A 506 -17.51 -14.99 36.10
C TYR A 506 -16.46 -16.09 36.28
N LEU A 507 -15.64 -16.01 37.32
CA LEU A 507 -14.79 -17.12 37.74
C LEU A 507 -15.70 -18.30 38.11
N SER A 508 -15.78 -19.32 37.25
CA SER A 508 -16.61 -20.48 37.50
C SER A 508 -16.01 -21.30 38.64
N THR A 509 -16.83 -21.67 39.61
CA THR A 509 -16.60 -22.87 40.43
C THR A 509 -17.26 -24.05 39.72
N PRO A 510 -16.63 -25.24 39.71
CA PRO A 510 -17.32 -26.43 39.25
C PRO A 510 -18.52 -26.71 40.16
N GLU A 511 -19.61 -27.08 39.51
CA GLU A 511 -20.92 -27.52 40.02
C GLU A 511 -22.00 -26.44 40.26
N GLY A 512 -22.95 -26.39 39.31
CA GLY A 512 -24.37 -26.24 39.64
C GLY A 512 -25.02 -24.88 39.39
N PHE A 513 -25.15 -24.45 38.14
CA PHE A 513 -26.25 -23.57 37.75
C PHE A 513 -27.07 -24.23 36.63
N ASN A 514 -28.15 -24.92 37.05
CA ASN A 514 -29.28 -25.20 36.18
C ASN A 514 -29.91 -23.86 35.80
N LEU A 515 -29.91 -23.53 34.50
CA LEU A 515 -30.77 -22.49 33.96
C LEU A 515 -32.20 -23.06 33.86
N ALA A 516 -33.11 -22.47 34.64
CA ALA A 516 -34.55 -22.52 34.37
C ALA A 516 -34.91 -21.44 33.34
#